data_AF-A0AAD2FWM8-F1
#
_entry.id   AF-A0AAD2FWM8-F1
#
_cell.length_a   1.000
_cell.length_b   1.000
_cell.length_c   1.000
_cell.angle_alpha   90.00
_cell.angle_beta   90.00
_cell.angle_gamma   90.00
#
_symmetry.space_group_name_H-M   'P 1'
#
loop_
_entity.id
_entity.type
_entity.pdbx_description
1 polymer ?
#
loop_
_entity_poly.entity_id
_entity_poly.type
_entity_poly.pdbx_seq_one_letter_code
_entity_poly.pdbx_strand_id
1 'polypeptide(L)'
;MARYWRHGHNVIVSILAVILCFSQQTVSFSIQLNHRASAVSVRRITKVFTSLHARHKQLDHGHRDDEETSPSSILSGNPRSSSSKLKSLVESAVQSIIGDQDYLFGDYTKKRLSDLTGKDYNSSNATYEIGEITSDIVSHTGGVILGNDQYRFGDLTSRAIRGAEVSLHTWKGRTLDPVHLYNQYMDQFTPDQRNILIVAFIRLLAIALVTWGFYGNLATSLYFCGGWLQTCVTAPPTDLMLKQHHTLIGLSKAFWKANSPLIIRNFIKVRLVFAPLMLILQGAATVFSVLPMEKFVTFMERKWIPKGIQSRFPVWTHGIALVLLFAIGIVILSLVSSIGVATGTTLAYLFKWQI
;
A
#
# COMPACT_ATOMS: atom_id res chain seq x y z
N MET A 1 -40.05 -12.72 -18.92
CA MET A 1 -38.89 -12.08 -18.26
C MET A 1 -37.93 -13.06 -17.57
N ALA A 2 -38.37 -14.06 -16.80
CA ALA A 2 -37.48 -14.95 -16.04
C ALA A 2 -36.40 -15.71 -16.87
N ARG A 3 -36.70 -16.11 -18.11
CA ARG A 3 -35.71 -16.75 -19.01
C ARG A 3 -34.63 -15.77 -19.51
N TYR A 4 -34.99 -14.50 -19.75
CA TYR A 4 -34.04 -13.46 -20.16
C TYR A 4 -33.05 -13.13 -19.03
N TRP A 5 -33.51 -13.11 -17.79
CA TRP A 5 -32.68 -12.85 -16.63
C TRP A 5 -31.63 -13.95 -16.40
N ARG A 6 -32.03 -15.21 -16.60
CA ARG A 6 -31.14 -16.38 -16.47
C ARG A 6 -30.01 -16.37 -17.52
N HIS A 7 -30.28 -15.89 -18.74
CA HIS A 7 -29.23 -15.72 -19.75
C HIS A 7 -28.36 -14.49 -19.52
N GLY A 8 -28.92 -13.36 -19.09
CA GLY A 8 -28.13 -12.17 -18.73
C GLY A 8 -27.16 -12.44 -17.58
N HIS A 9 -27.60 -13.15 -16.55
CA HIS A 9 -26.76 -13.52 -15.40
C HIS A 9 -25.56 -14.39 -15.81
N ASN A 10 -25.77 -15.44 -16.61
CA ASN A 10 -24.68 -16.33 -17.05
C ASN A 10 -23.63 -15.59 -17.90
N VAL A 11 -24.05 -14.59 -18.67
CA VAL A 11 -23.15 -13.79 -19.51
C VAL A 11 -22.33 -12.81 -18.67
N ILE A 12 -22.95 -12.15 -17.70
CA ILE A 12 -22.24 -11.27 -16.75
C ILE A 12 -21.21 -12.07 -15.96
N VAL A 13 -21.58 -13.25 -15.47
CA VAL A 13 -20.67 -14.17 -14.77
C VAL A 13 -19.51 -14.61 -15.68
N SER A 14 -19.78 -14.89 -16.95
CA SER A 14 -18.75 -15.27 -17.92
C SER A 14 -17.77 -14.12 -18.22
N ILE A 15 -18.28 -12.89 -18.38
CA ILE A 15 -17.44 -11.70 -18.61
C ILE A 15 -16.58 -11.41 -17.38
N LEU A 16 -17.17 -11.46 -16.18
CA LEU A 16 -16.43 -11.32 -14.92
C LEU A 16 -15.36 -12.42 -14.77
N ALA A 17 -15.69 -13.67 -15.11
CA ALA A 17 -14.74 -14.77 -15.08
C ALA A 17 -13.56 -14.54 -16.05
N VAL A 18 -13.81 -14.03 -17.26
CA VAL A 18 -12.75 -13.68 -18.22
C VAL A 18 -11.87 -12.55 -17.68
N ILE A 19 -12.47 -11.48 -17.13
CA ILE A 19 -11.72 -10.36 -16.53
C ILE A 19 -10.87 -10.83 -15.36
N LEU A 20 -11.42 -11.67 -14.48
CA LEU A 20 -10.71 -12.26 -13.33
C LEU A 20 -9.61 -13.23 -13.77
N CYS A 21 -9.84 -14.01 -14.82
CA CYS A 21 -8.84 -14.92 -15.37
C CYS A 21 -7.66 -14.14 -15.96
N PHE A 22 -7.91 -13.05 -16.69
CA PHE A 22 -6.86 -12.18 -17.21
C PHE A 22 -6.12 -11.43 -16.10
N SER A 23 -6.80 -10.96 -15.05
CA SER A 23 -6.13 -10.34 -13.89
C SER A 23 -5.29 -11.36 -13.13
N GLN A 24 -5.75 -12.60 -12.99
CA GLN A 24 -4.96 -13.71 -12.45
C GLN A 24 -3.76 -14.03 -13.34
N GLN A 25 -3.85 -13.86 -14.65
CA GLN A 25 -2.74 -14.15 -15.56
C GLN A 25 -1.63 -13.10 -15.44
N THR A 26 -1.96 -11.80 -15.29
CA THR A 26 -0.99 -10.74 -14.99
C THR A 26 -0.38 -10.89 -13.59
N VAL A 27 -1.19 -11.29 -12.61
CA VAL A 27 -0.70 -11.61 -11.25
C VAL A 27 0.21 -12.85 -11.29
N SER A 28 -0.16 -13.90 -12.02
CA SER A 28 0.64 -15.13 -12.16
C SER A 28 1.94 -14.87 -12.89
N PHE A 29 1.95 -14.01 -13.92
CA PHE A 29 3.18 -13.57 -14.58
C PHE A 29 4.08 -12.77 -13.63
N SER A 30 3.50 -11.87 -12.82
CA SER A 30 4.23 -11.16 -11.77
C SER A 30 4.76 -12.09 -10.68
N ILE A 31 3.99 -13.10 -10.27
CA ILE A 31 4.39 -14.11 -9.28
C ILE A 31 5.48 -15.01 -9.85
N GLN A 32 5.41 -15.43 -11.12
CA GLN A 32 6.46 -16.21 -11.78
C GLN A 32 7.76 -15.40 -11.89
N LEU A 33 7.68 -14.11 -12.22
CA LEU A 33 8.84 -13.21 -12.21
C LEU A 33 9.42 -13.04 -10.80
N ASN A 34 8.56 -12.90 -9.78
CA ASN A 34 8.98 -12.84 -8.38
C ASN A 34 9.57 -14.16 -7.86
N HIS A 35 9.02 -15.32 -8.25
CA HIS A 35 9.56 -16.64 -7.88
C HIS A 35 10.91 -16.90 -8.53
N ARG A 36 11.10 -16.47 -9.79
CA ARG A 36 12.41 -16.56 -10.45
C ARG A 36 13.42 -15.60 -9.81
N ALA A 37 13.00 -14.39 -9.43
CA ALA A 37 13.85 -13.45 -8.71
C ALA A 37 14.19 -13.94 -7.29
N SER A 38 13.22 -14.51 -6.55
CA SER A 38 13.42 -15.03 -5.20
C SER A 38 14.28 -16.29 -5.21
N ALA A 39 14.11 -17.21 -6.18
CA ALA A 39 14.96 -18.39 -6.31
C ALA A 39 16.43 -18.01 -6.55
N VAL A 40 16.70 -16.92 -7.28
CA VAL A 40 18.06 -16.39 -7.47
C VAL A 40 18.61 -15.75 -6.18
N SER A 41 17.80 -15.00 -5.44
CA SER A 41 18.20 -14.45 -4.13
C SER A 41 18.43 -15.53 -3.07
N VAL A 42 17.54 -16.53 -2.98
CA VAL A 42 17.67 -17.67 -2.06
C VAL A 42 18.94 -18.45 -2.38
N ARG A 43 19.23 -18.75 -3.66
CA ARG A 43 20.51 -19.40 -4.04
C ARG A 43 21.75 -18.59 -3.63
N ARG A 44 21.69 -17.25 -3.65
CA ARG A 44 22.79 -16.40 -3.19
C ARG A 44 22.92 -16.43 -1.66
N ILE A 45 21.81 -16.36 -0.93
CA ILE A 45 21.79 -16.45 0.54
C ILE A 45 22.27 -17.83 1.00
N THR A 46 21.81 -18.90 0.36
CA THR A 46 22.27 -20.26 0.65
C THR A 46 23.78 -20.40 0.40
N LYS A 47 24.32 -19.83 -0.68
CA LYS A 47 25.77 -19.83 -0.95
C LYS A 47 26.56 -19.09 0.14
N VAL A 48 26.06 -17.94 0.61
CA VAL A 48 26.66 -17.17 1.72
C VAL A 48 26.61 -17.99 3.02
N PHE A 49 25.49 -18.62 3.33
CA PHE A 49 25.35 -19.49 4.50
C PHE A 49 26.26 -20.71 4.44
N THR A 50 26.36 -21.40 3.30
CA THR A 50 27.29 -22.52 3.14
C THR A 50 28.75 -22.08 3.22
N SER A 51 29.08 -20.88 2.73
CA SER A 51 30.43 -20.31 2.87
C SER A 51 30.77 -19.93 4.31
N LEU A 52 29.80 -19.39 5.05
CA LEU A 52 29.95 -19.07 6.48
C LEU A 52 30.07 -20.34 7.31
N HIS A 53 29.26 -21.35 7.03
CA HIS A 53 29.33 -22.65 7.71
C HIS A 53 30.66 -23.37 7.44
N ALA A 54 31.18 -23.30 6.21
CA ALA A 54 32.50 -23.83 5.88
C ALA A 54 33.65 -23.09 6.62
N ARG A 55 33.56 -21.76 6.76
CA ARG A 55 34.53 -20.98 7.55
C ARG A 55 34.44 -21.27 9.05
N HIS A 56 33.24 -21.47 9.58
CA HIS A 56 33.05 -21.84 10.99
C HIS A 56 33.66 -23.23 11.28
N LYS A 57 33.50 -24.20 10.38
CA LYS A 57 34.16 -25.51 10.51
C LYS A 57 35.69 -25.44 10.46
N GLN A 58 36.26 -24.46 9.73
CA GLN A 58 37.71 -24.24 9.73
C GLN A 58 38.20 -23.59 11.02
N LEU A 59 37.37 -22.78 11.68
CA LEU A 59 37.69 -22.19 12.98
C LEU A 59 37.58 -23.20 14.13
N ASP A 60 36.72 -24.21 14.04
CA ASP A 60 36.59 -25.27 15.06
C ASP A 60 37.64 -26.40 14.96
N HIS A 61 38.58 -26.32 14.00
CA HIS A 61 39.66 -27.32 13.84
C HIS A 61 41.07 -26.76 14.09
N GLY A 62 41.18 -25.52 14.55
CA GLY A 62 42.42 -24.98 15.10
C GLY A 62 42.23 -24.71 16.59
N HIS A 63 43.17 -25.17 17.41
CA HIS A 63 43.22 -24.96 18.87
C HIS A 63 42.31 -25.85 19.71
N ARG A 64 42.76 -27.10 19.86
CA ARG A 64 42.71 -27.77 21.15
C ARG A 64 44.15 -28.10 21.50
N ASP A 65 44.74 -27.23 22.31
CA ASP A 65 45.67 -27.56 23.39
C ASP A 65 45.95 -26.25 24.15
N ASP A 66 45.74 -26.35 25.45
CA ASP A 66 46.21 -25.49 26.53
C ASP A 66 45.42 -24.24 26.95
N GLU A 67 45.05 -24.32 28.24
CA GLU A 67 45.07 -23.26 29.25
C GLU A 67 43.75 -22.56 29.62
N GLU A 68 43.28 -22.97 30.79
CA GLU A 68 42.11 -22.55 31.53
C GLU A 68 42.38 -21.18 32.19
N THR A 69 41.78 -20.11 31.66
CA THR A 69 41.63 -18.85 32.41
C THR A 69 40.32 -18.15 32.06
N SER A 70 39.44 -18.04 33.06
CA SER A 70 38.25 -17.18 33.05
C SER A 70 38.65 -15.71 32.86
N PRO A 71 37.85 -14.90 32.15
CA PRO A 71 37.12 -13.88 32.92
C PRO A 71 35.70 -13.57 32.41
N SER A 72 34.78 -13.59 33.35
CA SER A 72 33.51 -12.88 33.37
C SER A 72 33.74 -11.37 33.60
N SER A 73 33.21 -10.49 32.73
CA SER A 73 32.57 -9.19 33.11
C SER A 73 32.54 -8.16 31.96
N ILE A 74 31.55 -8.19 31.05
CA ILE A 74 31.16 -6.98 30.30
C ILE A 74 29.66 -7.03 29.98
N LEU A 75 28.80 -6.53 30.88
CA LEU A 75 27.48 -5.93 30.56
C LEU A 75 26.80 -5.46 31.86
N SER A 76 27.18 -4.27 32.35
CA SER A 76 26.43 -3.52 33.36
C SER A 76 26.49 -2.02 33.03
N GLY A 77 25.72 -1.62 32.03
CA GLY A 77 25.49 -0.20 31.71
C GLY A 77 24.47 0.40 32.68
N ASN A 78 24.89 1.39 33.45
CA ASN A 78 24.11 2.06 34.49
C ASN A 78 23.00 2.96 33.86
N PRO A 79 21.70 2.66 34.03
CA PRO A 79 20.58 3.37 33.37
C PRO A 79 20.34 4.81 33.86
N ARG A 80 21.08 5.29 34.87
CA ARG A 80 20.88 6.62 35.46
C ARG A 80 21.30 7.80 34.57
N SER A 81 22.17 7.61 33.57
CA SER A 81 22.64 8.75 32.74
C SER A 81 21.67 9.17 31.62
N SER A 82 20.69 8.33 31.29
CA SER A 82 19.73 8.61 30.20
C SER A 82 18.56 9.46 30.66
N SER A 83 18.20 9.36 31.95
CA SER A 83 17.09 10.11 32.56
C SER A 83 17.37 11.61 32.68
N SER A 84 18.61 12.01 32.99
CA SER A 84 18.97 13.41 33.19
C SER A 84 18.99 14.21 31.89
N LYS A 85 19.43 13.59 30.78
CA LYS A 85 19.45 14.22 29.45
C LYS A 85 18.06 14.43 28.86
N LEU A 86 17.14 13.49 29.10
CA LEU A 86 15.77 13.62 28.61
C LEU A 86 15.01 14.69 29.40
N LYS A 87 15.25 14.78 30.71
CA LYS A 87 14.68 15.83 31.57
C LYS A 87 15.12 17.23 31.10
N SER A 88 16.41 17.45 30.86
CA SER A 88 16.91 18.76 30.41
C SER A 88 16.39 19.17 29.03
N LEU A 89 16.22 18.22 28.10
CA LEU A 89 15.67 18.50 26.77
C LEU A 89 14.19 18.92 26.83
N VAL A 90 13.40 18.28 27.71
CA VAL A 90 11.99 18.64 27.89
C VAL A 90 11.86 19.97 28.62
N GLU A 91 12.70 20.25 29.62
CA GLU A 91 12.74 21.55 30.32
C GLU A 91 13.05 22.70 29.36
N SER A 92 14.10 22.59 28.53
CA SER A 92 14.43 23.64 27.55
C SER A 92 13.34 23.86 26.50
N ALA A 93 12.67 22.79 26.06
CA ALA A 93 11.56 22.91 25.12
C ALA A 93 10.37 23.65 25.75
N VAL A 94 10.03 23.33 27.00
CA VAL A 94 8.91 23.95 27.71
C VAL A 94 9.21 25.40 28.12
N GLN A 95 10.44 25.70 28.57
CA GLN A 95 10.93 27.07 28.83
C GLN A 95 10.75 27.95 27.59
N SER A 96 11.08 27.42 26.41
CA SER A 96 10.92 28.16 25.15
C SER A 96 9.46 28.46 24.79
N ILE A 97 8.52 27.58 25.15
CA ILE A 97 7.09 27.72 24.84
C ILE A 97 6.40 28.65 25.82
N ILE A 98 6.73 28.55 27.11
CA ILE A 98 6.09 29.30 28.19
C ILE A 98 6.72 30.69 28.36
N GLY A 99 7.95 30.88 27.91
CA GLY A 99 8.70 32.12 28.06
C GLY A 99 9.25 32.34 29.48
N ASP A 100 9.27 31.30 30.30
CA ASP A 100 9.76 31.32 31.68
C ASP A 100 11.09 30.55 31.73
N GLN A 101 12.20 31.28 31.86
CA GLN A 101 13.55 30.72 31.86
C GLN A 101 13.88 29.96 33.14
N ASP A 102 13.14 30.22 34.23
CA ASP A 102 13.34 29.60 35.54
C ASP A 102 12.45 28.35 35.72
N TYR A 103 11.75 27.91 34.67
CA TYR A 103 10.88 26.75 34.72
C TYR A 103 11.66 25.46 35.04
N LEU A 104 11.23 24.76 36.11
CA LEU A 104 11.66 23.40 36.43
C LEU A 104 10.56 22.39 36.07
N PHE A 105 10.97 21.20 35.61
CA PHE A 105 10.03 20.14 35.25
C PHE A 105 9.17 19.75 36.46
N GLY A 106 7.88 20.09 36.39
CA GLY A 106 6.89 19.85 37.44
C GLY A 106 6.18 21.11 37.92
N ASP A 107 6.74 22.30 37.75
CA ASP A 107 6.19 23.54 38.32
C ASP A 107 4.84 23.92 37.71
N TYR A 108 4.68 23.75 36.39
CA TYR A 108 3.39 23.97 35.74
C TYR A 108 2.32 23.00 36.22
N THR A 109 2.70 21.75 36.48
CA THR A 109 1.79 20.72 36.99
C THR A 109 1.38 21.07 38.42
N LYS A 110 2.33 21.45 39.28
CA LYS A 110 2.08 21.89 40.66
C LYS A 110 1.20 23.13 40.73
N LYS A 111 1.45 24.13 39.87
CA LYS A 111 0.65 25.36 39.79
C LYS A 111 -0.80 25.05 39.39
N ARG A 112 -1.00 24.27 38.33
CA ARG A 112 -2.35 23.84 37.91
C ARG A 112 -3.05 22.99 38.96
N LEU A 113 -2.32 22.15 39.68
CA LEU A 113 -2.83 21.39 40.82
C LEU A 113 -3.27 22.28 41.98
N SER A 114 -2.46 23.29 42.30
CA SER A 114 -2.79 24.27 43.33
C SER A 114 -4.06 25.03 42.96
N ASP A 115 -4.19 25.44 41.69
CA ASP A 115 -5.37 26.12 41.18
C ASP A 115 -6.62 25.22 41.23
N LEU A 116 -6.47 23.93 40.93
CA LEU A 116 -7.57 22.96 40.87
C LEU A 116 -8.05 22.47 42.24
N THR A 117 -7.13 22.30 43.19
CA THR A 117 -7.42 21.71 44.51
C THR A 117 -7.53 22.74 45.63
N GLY A 118 -7.06 23.97 45.39
CA GLY A 118 -6.96 25.03 46.39
C GLY A 118 -5.86 24.81 47.45
N LYS A 119 -5.00 23.80 47.29
CA LYS A 119 -3.88 23.50 48.21
C LYS A 119 -2.57 24.03 47.65
N ASP A 120 -1.81 24.78 48.44
CA ASP A 120 -0.53 25.35 48.01
C ASP A 120 0.58 24.29 48.06
N TYR A 121 0.98 23.78 46.90
CA TYR A 121 1.99 22.74 46.74
C TYR A 121 3.43 23.28 46.65
N ASN A 122 3.64 24.59 46.80
CA ASN A 122 4.99 25.19 46.81
C ASN A 122 5.67 25.17 48.19
N SER A 123 5.03 24.65 49.24
CA SER A 123 5.63 24.56 50.57
C SER A 123 6.74 23.50 50.60
N SER A 124 7.98 23.94 50.82
CA SER A 124 9.22 23.15 50.75
C SER A 124 9.37 22.02 51.77
N ASN A 125 8.37 21.80 52.63
CA ASN A 125 8.39 20.77 53.69
C ASN A 125 7.51 19.54 53.40
N ALA A 126 6.85 19.47 52.24
CA ALA A 126 6.01 18.33 51.90
C ALA A 126 6.64 17.45 50.82
N THR A 127 7.22 16.32 51.23
CA THR A 127 7.58 15.22 50.32
C THR A 127 6.31 14.54 49.85
N TYR A 128 5.70 15.06 48.79
CA TYR A 128 4.62 14.38 48.09
C TYR A 128 5.19 13.47 47.01
N GLU A 129 4.86 12.18 47.07
CA GLU A 129 5.07 11.29 45.94
C GLU A 129 4.01 11.60 44.88
N ILE A 130 4.45 11.92 43.65
CA ILE A 130 3.59 12.32 42.52
C ILE A 130 2.45 11.30 42.27
N GLY A 131 2.67 10.03 42.65
CA GLY A 131 1.66 8.97 42.57
C GLY A 131 0.41 9.23 43.42
N GLU A 132 0.56 9.75 44.64
CA GLU A 132 -0.57 9.98 45.55
C GLU A 132 -1.44 11.13 45.08
N ILE A 133 -0.83 12.24 44.64
CA ILE A 133 -1.59 13.39 44.15
C ILE A 133 -2.33 13.04 42.85
N THR A 134 -1.70 12.27 41.97
CA THR A 134 -2.34 11.82 40.73
C THR A 134 -3.52 10.88 41.04
N SER A 135 -3.37 10.00 42.04
CA SER A 135 -4.44 9.11 42.48
C SER A 135 -5.63 9.88 43.07
N ASP A 136 -5.39 10.90 43.89
CA ASP A 136 -6.43 11.64 44.60
C ASP A 136 -7.22 12.56 43.65
N ILE A 137 -6.55 13.18 42.69
CA ILE A 137 -7.21 14.03 41.69
C ILE A 137 -8.02 13.20 40.70
N VAL A 138 -7.48 12.05 40.29
CA VAL A 138 -8.17 11.17 39.36
C VAL A 138 -9.33 10.45 40.06
N SER A 139 -9.21 10.11 41.34
CA SER A 139 -10.32 9.55 42.14
C SER A 139 -11.45 10.56 42.32
N HIS A 140 -11.14 11.79 42.69
CA HIS A 140 -12.13 12.82 42.95
C HIS A 140 -12.82 13.29 41.67
N THR A 141 -12.05 13.56 40.61
CA THR A 141 -12.59 14.00 39.31
C THR A 141 -13.37 12.88 38.62
N GLY A 142 -12.87 11.64 38.68
CA GLY A 142 -13.55 10.46 38.14
C GLY A 142 -14.88 10.19 38.85
N GLY A 143 -14.90 10.34 40.18
CA GLY A 143 -16.10 10.17 41.00
C GLY A 143 -17.20 11.18 40.67
N VAL A 144 -16.85 12.46 40.52
CA VAL A 144 -17.79 13.53 40.15
C VAL A 144 -18.36 13.32 38.74
N ILE A 145 -17.51 12.94 37.76
CA ILE A 145 -17.95 12.73 36.37
C ILE A 145 -18.86 11.50 36.24
N LEU A 146 -18.60 10.44 37.01
CA LEU A 146 -19.33 9.18 36.91
C LEU A 146 -20.47 9.02 37.92
N GLY A 147 -20.60 9.95 38.88
CA GLY A 147 -21.54 9.86 39.99
C GLY A 147 -21.28 8.65 40.90
N ASN A 148 -20.01 8.25 41.04
CA ASN A 148 -19.62 7.07 41.81
C ASN A 148 -18.43 7.38 42.71
N ASP A 149 -18.70 7.46 44.01
CA ASP A 149 -17.71 7.81 45.04
C ASP A 149 -16.60 6.74 45.20
N GLN A 150 -16.75 5.57 44.56
CA GLN A 150 -15.76 4.48 44.56
C GLN A 150 -14.99 4.36 43.24
N TYR A 151 -14.74 5.46 42.54
CA TYR A 151 -14.00 5.44 41.29
C TYR A 151 -12.57 4.89 41.46
N ARG A 152 -12.19 3.91 40.64
CA ARG A 152 -10.81 3.41 40.51
C ARG A 152 -10.20 3.83 39.18
N PHE A 153 -8.90 4.13 39.19
CA PHE A 153 -8.14 4.42 37.98
C PHE A 153 -8.26 3.25 36.99
N GLY A 154 -8.89 3.50 35.84
CA GLY A 154 -9.19 2.49 34.82
C GLY A 154 -10.69 2.24 34.61
N ASP A 155 -11.57 2.68 35.50
CA ASP A 155 -13.03 2.52 35.34
C ASP A 155 -13.56 3.36 34.17
N LEU A 156 -13.05 4.59 33.97
CA LEU A 156 -13.38 5.42 32.80
C LEU A 156 -12.99 4.72 31.50
N THR A 157 -11.77 4.21 31.43
CA THR A 157 -11.26 3.49 30.26
C THR A 157 -12.04 2.21 30.00
N SER A 158 -12.35 1.45 31.04
CA SER A 158 -13.15 0.21 30.94
C SER A 158 -14.58 0.51 30.49
N ARG A 159 -15.20 1.58 31.00
CA ARG A 159 -16.54 2.01 30.59
C ARG A 159 -16.56 2.56 29.17
N ALA A 160 -15.51 3.28 28.75
CA ALA A 160 -15.33 3.74 27.38
C ALA A 160 -15.12 2.57 26.41
N ILE A 161 -14.27 1.60 26.74
CA ILE A 161 -14.05 0.38 25.94
C ILE A 161 -15.34 -0.43 25.85
N ARG A 162 -16.04 -0.64 26.96
CA ARG A 162 -17.31 -1.38 26.98
C ARG A 162 -18.41 -0.64 26.20
N GLY A 163 -18.45 0.68 26.28
CA GLY A 163 -19.35 1.51 25.47
C GLY A 163 -19.03 1.43 23.98
N ALA A 164 -17.74 1.45 23.61
CA ALA A 164 -17.29 1.25 22.25
C ALA A 164 -17.62 -0.16 21.75
N GLU A 165 -17.47 -1.19 22.57
CA GLU A 165 -17.77 -2.59 22.24
C GLU A 165 -19.27 -2.83 22.09
N VAL A 166 -20.12 -2.25 22.94
CA VAL A 166 -21.58 -2.27 22.80
C VAL A 166 -22.03 -1.51 21.54
N SER A 167 -21.42 -0.35 21.27
CA SER A 167 -21.69 0.41 20.05
C SER A 167 -21.26 -0.38 18.82
N LEU A 168 -20.10 -1.02 18.86
CA LEU A 168 -19.59 -1.89 17.81
C LEU A 168 -20.51 -3.10 17.60
N HIS A 169 -20.97 -3.78 18.65
CA HIS A 169 -21.90 -4.90 18.55
C HIS A 169 -23.27 -4.51 18.03
N THR A 170 -23.80 -3.36 18.46
CA THR A 170 -25.08 -2.80 17.96
C THR A 170 -24.96 -2.41 16.49
N TRP A 171 -23.81 -1.84 16.10
CA TRP A 171 -23.50 -1.53 14.72
C TRP A 171 -23.35 -2.83 13.90
N LYS A 172 -22.56 -3.81 14.38
CA LYS A 172 -22.31 -5.10 13.72
C LYS A 172 -23.59 -5.92 13.52
N GLY A 173 -24.56 -5.82 14.45
CA GLY A 173 -25.85 -6.52 14.35
C GLY A 173 -26.87 -5.89 13.39
N ARG A 174 -26.77 -4.58 13.10
CA ARG A 174 -27.73 -3.87 12.22
C ARG A 174 -27.16 -3.43 10.86
N THR A 175 -25.85 -3.18 10.77
CA THR A 175 -25.22 -2.63 9.55
C THR A 175 -24.41 -3.64 8.74
N LEU A 176 -24.25 -4.89 9.22
CA LEU A 176 -23.60 -5.95 8.45
C LEU A 176 -24.57 -7.03 7.96
N ASP A 177 -25.88 -6.85 8.12
CA ASP A 177 -26.82 -7.62 7.32
C ASP A 177 -27.02 -6.88 5.98
N PRO A 178 -26.34 -7.29 4.90
CA PRO A 178 -26.48 -6.64 3.60
C PRO A 178 -27.92 -6.71 3.09
N VAL A 179 -28.72 -7.68 3.54
CA VAL A 179 -30.13 -7.81 3.17
C VAL A 179 -30.97 -6.69 3.81
N HIS A 180 -30.70 -6.37 5.08
CA HIS A 180 -31.43 -5.32 5.78
C HIS A 180 -31.13 -3.92 5.20
N LEU A 181 -29.84 -3.62 4.95
CA LEU A 181 -29.44 -2.38 4.27
C LEU A 181 -30.00 -2.31 2.85
N TYR A 182 -29.95 -3.42 2.10
CA TYR A 182 -30.54 -3.48 0.77
C TYR A 182 -32.02 -3.13 0.83
N ASN A 183 -32.81 -3.79 1.68
CA ASN A 183 -34.25 -3.52 1.80
C ASN A 183 -34.52 -2.07 2.24
N GLN A 184 -33.79 -1.56 3.24
CA GLN A 184 -33.99 -0.20 3.76
C GLN A 184 -33.80 0.89 2.68
N TYR A 185 -32.79 0.76 1.83
CA TYR A 185 -32.53 1.75 0.76
C TYR A 185 -33.28 1.44 -0.53
N MET A 186 -33.54 0.17 -0.83
CA MET A 186 -34.13 -0.25 -2.10
C MET A 186 -35.66 -0.30 -2.08
N ASP A 187 -36.31 -0.41 -0.92
CA ASP A 187 -37.78 -0.47 -0.83
C ASP A 187 -38.47 0.83 -1.24
N GLN A 188 -37.74 1.95 -1.26
CA GLN A 188 -38.24 3.23 -1.78
C GLN A 188 -38.40 3.23 -3.31
N PHE A 189 -37.76 2.28 -4.01
CA PHE A 189 -37.78 2.20 -5.47
C PHE A 189 -38.74 1.13 -5.96
N THR A 190 -39.49 1.46 -7.02
CA THR A 190 -40.27 0.45 -7.74
C THR A 190 -39.36 -0.67 -8.28
N PRO A 191 -39.84 -1.91 -8.45
CA PRO A 191 -39.04 -3.00 -9.01
C PRO A 191 -38.31 -2.63 -10.32
N ASP A 192 -38.94 -1.83 -11.17
CA ASP A 192 -38.33 -1.37 -12.43
C ASP A 192 -37.19 -0.38 -12.20
N GLN A 193 -37.36 0.60 -11.31
CA GLN A 193 -36.30 1.52 -10.92
C GLN A 193 -35.12 0.80 -10.28
N ARG A 194 -35.36 -0.20 -9.43
CA ARG A 194 -34.32 -1.04 -8.83
C ARG A 194 -33.49 -1.74 -9.90
N ASN A 195 -34.15 -2.35 -10.90
CA ASN A 195 -33.46 -3.01 -12.00
C ASN A 195 -32.60 -2.03 -12.80
N ILE A 196 -33.12 -0.84 -13.10
CA ILE A 196 -32.36 0.21 -13.82
C ILE A 196 -31.14 0.64 -13.00
N LEU A 197 -31.30 0.88 -11.69
CA LEU A 197 -30.22 1.28 -10.80
C LEU A 197 -29.14 0.20 -10.68
N ILE A 198 -29.52 -1.07 -10.52
CA ILE A 198 -28.59 -2.20 -10.47
C ILE A 198 -27.80 -2.30 -11.77
N VAL A 199 -28.46 -2.21 -12.92
CA VAL A 199 -27.80 -2.26 -14.23
C VAL A 199 -26.82 -1.09 -14.40
N ALA A 200 -27.22 0.12 -14.02
CA ALA A 200 -26.35 1.30 -14.06
C ALA A 200 -25.13 1.16 -13.14
N PHE A 201 -25.33 0.62 -11.93
CA PHE A 201 -24.26 0.37 -10.98
C PHE A 201 -23.27 -0.67 -11.48
N ILE A 202 -23.75 -1.83 -11.95
CA ILE A 202 -22.90 -2.88 -12.55
C ILE A 202 -22.10 -2.33 -13.73
N ARG A 203 -22.74 -1.52 -14.57
CA ARG A 203 -22.09 -0.85 -15.70
C ARG A 203 -20.96 0.08 -15.25
N LEU A 204 -21.22 0.97 -14.29
CA LEU A 204 -20.20 1.89 -13.76
C LEU A 204 -19.05 1.12 -13.10
N LEU A 205 -19.35 0.05 -12.37
CA LEU A 205 -18.35 -0.80 -11.75
C LEU A 205 -17.48 -1.51 -12.80
N ALA A 206 -18.08 -2.03 -13.87
CA ALA A 206 -17.33 -2.66 -14.96
C ALA A 206 -16.40 -1.65 -15.66
N ILE A 207 -16.87 -0.43 -15.93
CA ILE A 207 -16.06 0.65 -16.50
C ILE A 207 -14.91 1.01 -15.56
N ALA A 208 -15.19 1.15 -14.26
CA ALA A 208 -14.16 1.44 -13.26
C ALA A 208 -13.09 0.35 -13.19
N LEU A 209 -13.48 -0.93 -13.23
CA LEU A 209 -12.55 -2.07 -13.24
C LEU A 209 -11.67 -2.11 -14.49
N VAL A 210 -12.26 -1.90 -15.67
CA VAL A 210 -11.51 -1.84 -16.94
C VAL A 210 -10.53 -0.66 -16.92
N THR A 211 -10.98 0.50 -16.44
CA THR A 211 -10.16 1.72 -16.32
C THR A 211 -9.01 1.51 -15.33
N TRP A 212 -9.30 0.92 -14.17
CA TRP A 212 -8.29 0.54 -13.17
C TRP A 212 -7.25 -0.41 -13.76
N GLY A 213 -7.69 -1.45 -14.47
CA GLY A 213 -6.79 -2.39 -15.14
C GLY A 213 -5.92 -1.73 -16.21
N PHE A 214 -6.49 -0.81 -16.99
CA PHE A 214 -5.75 -0.02 -17.98
C PHE A 214 -4.63 0.80 -17.33
N TYR A 215 -4.93 1.58 -16.29
CA TYR A 215 -3.92 2.38 -15.60
C TYR A 215 -2.87 1.55 -14.86
N GLY A 216 -3.25 0.41 -14.28
CA GLY A 216 -2.30 -0.52 -13.67
C GLY A 216 -1.31 -1.11 -14.68
N ASN A 217 -1.80 -1.46 -15.88
CA ASN A 217 -0.95 -1.91 -16.97
C ASN A 217 -0.07 -0.77 -17.50
N LEU A 218 -0.60 0.45 -17.62
CA LEU A 218 0.17 1.63 -18.02
C LEU A 218 1.32 1.91 -17.06
N ALA A 219 1.05 1.86 -15.75
CA ALA A 219 2.07 2.00 -14.71
C ALA A 219 3.15 0.92 -14.84
N THR A 220 2.75 -0.33 -15.07
CA THR A 220 3.68 -1.45 -15.28
C THR A 220 4.55 -1.24 -16.52
N SER A 221 3.97 -0.78 -17.63
CA SER A 221 4.69 -0.40 -18.84
C SER A 221 5.71 0.70 -18.57
N LEU A 222 5.33 1.74 -17.82
CA LEU A 222 6.25 2.84 -17.45
C LEU A 222 7.41 2.35 -16.57
N TYR A 223 7.15 1.46 -15.60
CA TYR A 223 8.21 0.85 -14.79
C TYR A 223 9.18 0.02 -15.64
N PHE A 224 8.65 -0.73 -16.60
CA PHE A 224 9.47 -1.48 -17.53
C PHE A 224 10.36 -0.56 -18.36
N CYS A 225 9.80 0.52 -18.91
CA CYS A 225 10.57 1.53 -19.65
C CYS A 225 11.64 2.20 -18.77
N GLY A 226 11.31 2.56 -17.52
CA GLY A 226 12.27 3.13 -16.57
C GLY A 226 13.40 2.16 -16.22
N GLY A 227 13.07 0.89 -15.95
CA GLY A 227 14.05 -0.16 -15.70
C GLY A 227 14.94 -0.45 -16.92
N TRP A 228 14.37 -0.41 -18.12
CA TRP A 228 15.10 -0.52 -19.39
C TRP A 228 16.07 0.63 -19.58
N LEU A 229 15.61 1.88 -19.42
CA LEU A 229 16.42 3.08 -19.55
C LEU A 229 17.57 3.10 -18.53
N GLN A 230 17.29 2.77 -17.26
CA GLN A 230 18.33 2.70 -16.24
C GLN A 230 19.37 1.61 -16.56
N THR A 231 18.95 0.50 -17.14
CA THR A 231 19.86 -0.56 -17.59
C THR A 231 20.71 -0.09 -18.75
N CYS A 232 20.14 0.63 -19.71
CA CYS A 232 20.87 1.21 -20.82
C CYS A 232 22.03 2.12 -20.35
N VAL A 233 21.79 2.92 -19.30
CA VAL A 233 22.79 3.81 -18.70
C VAL A 233 23.85 3.05 -17.89
N THR A 234 23.46 1.98 -17.19
CA THR A 234 24.35 1.27 -16.25
C THR A 234 25.07 0.06 -16.85
N ALA A 235 24.59 -0.46 -17.98
CA ALA A 235 25.17 -1.64 -18.60
C ALA A 235 26.54 -1.30 -19.24
N PRO A 236 27.58 -2.12 -19.00
CA PRO A 236 28.88 -1.91 -19.62
C PRO A 236 28.76 -1.90 -21.15
N PRO A 237 29.61 -1.14 -21.86
CA PRO A 237 29.71 -1.25 -23.31
C PRO A 237 29.99 -2.70 -23.67
N THR A 238 29.08 -3.30 -24.42
CA THR A 238 29.22 -4.67 -24.90
C THR A 238 29.57 -4.56 -26.38
N ASP A 239 30.81 -4.92 -26.72
CA ASP A 239 31.33 -4.88 -28.10
C ASP A 239 30.43 -5.63 -29.11
N LEU A 240 29.63 -6.58 -28.62
CA LEU A 240 28.65 -7.33 -29.41
C LEU A 240 27.52 -6.47 -30.00
N MET A 241 27.21 -5.31 -29.42
CA MET A 241 26.09 -4.48 -29.88
C MET A 241 26.38 -3.79 -31.22
N LEU A 242 27.64 -3.48 -31.53
CA LEU A 242 28.00 -2.67 -32.71
C LEU A 242 28.12 -3.49 -34.01
N LYS A 243 28.47 -4.79 -33.93
CA LYS A 243 28.91 -5.54 -35.12
C LYS A 243 27.84 -6.34 -35.86
N GLN A 244 26.65 -6.55 -35.31
CA GLN A 244 25.79 -7.64 -35.80
C GLN A 244 24.32 -7.32 -36.11
N HIS A 245 23.79 -6.13 -35.79
CA HIS A 245 22.35 -5.87 -35.93
C HIS A 245 22.04 -4.52 -36.58
N HIS A 246 21.63 -4.55 -37.86
CA HIS A 246 21.13 -3.38 -38.59
C HIS A 246 19.68 -3.00 -38.26
N THR A 247 18.96 -3.81 -37.47
CA THR A 247 17.56 -3.53 -37.09
C THR A 247 17.42 -3.27 -35.60
N LEU A 248 16.58 -2.30 -35.24
CA LEU A 248 16.29 -1.92 -33.85
C LEU A 248 15.71 -3.09 -33.04
N ILE A 249 14.97 -3.99 -33.69
CA ILE A 249 14.43 -5.23 -33.09
C ILE A 249 15.55 -6.23 -32.79
N GLY A 250 16.52 -6.38 -33.69
CA GLY A 250 17.69 -7.23 -33.45
C GLY A 250 18.52 -6.73 -32.27
N LEU A 251 18.76 -5.42 -32.24
CA LEU A 251 19.50 -4.76 -31.16
C LEU A 251 18.81 -4.94 -29.80
N SER A 252 17.49 -4.70 -29.71
CA SER A 252 16.76 -4.86 -28.44
C SER A 252 16.75 -6.31 -27.93
N LYS A 253 16.64 -7.30 -28.83
CA LYS A 253 16.74 -8.73 -28.48
C LYS A 253 18.11 -9.10 -27.95
N ALA A 254 19.18 -8.68 -28.63
CA ALA A 254 20.55 -8.93 -28.17
C ALA A 254 20.82 -8.25 -26.82
N PHE A 255 20.35 -7.01 -26.66
CA PHE A 255 20.51 -6.25 -25.40
C PHE A 255 19.78 -6.93 -24.26
N TRP A 256 18.54 -7.37 -24.47
CA TRP A 256 17.78 -8.13 -23.48
C TRP A 256 18.50 -9.42 -23.10
N LYS A 257 18.99 -10.19 -24.07
CA LYS A 257 19.70 -11.45 -23.79
C LYS A 257 20.95 -11.21 -22.94
N ALA A 258 21.72 -10.17 -23.23
CA ALA A 258 22.92 -9.82 -22.48
C ALA A 258 22.63 -9.23 -21.09
N ASN A 259 21.55 -8.44 -20.95
CA ASN A 259 21.32 -7.61 -19.76
C ASN A 259 20.06 -7.96 -18.96
N SER A 260 19.33 -9.02 -19.30
CA SER A 260 18.06 -9.38 -18.63
C SER A 260 18.12 -9.42 -17.10
N PRO A 261 19.19 -9.91 -16.43
CA PRO A 261 19.24 -9.88 -14.96
C PRO A 261 19.32 -8.45 -14.40
N LEU A 262 20.02 -7.55 -15.09
CA LEU A 262 20.16 -6.14 -14.72
C LEU A 262 18.83 -5.41 -14.96
N ILE A 263 18.15 -5.68 -16.07
CA ILE A 263 16.84 -5.11 -16.41
C ILE A 263 15.80 -5.51 -15.37
N ILE A 264 15.73 -6.79 -15.00
CA ILE A 264 14.80 -7.27 -13.97
C ILE A 264 15.12 -6.59 -12.62
N ARG A 265 16.39 -6.47 -12.24
CA ARG A 265 16.80 -5.81 -10.99
C ARG A 265 16.38 -4.34 -10.98
N ASN A 266 16.62 -3.60 -12.06
CA ASN A 266 16.27 -2.19 -12.15
C ASN A 266 14.75 -1.99 -12.21
N PHE A 267 14.02 -2.85 -12.93
CA PHE A 267 12.57 -2.87 -12.93
C PHE A 267 12.00 -3.05 -11.51
N ILE A 268 12.51 -4.02 -10.74
CA ILE A 268 12.07 -4.24 -9.35
C ILE A 268 12.36 -3.01 -8.48
N LYS A 269 13.54 -2.39 -8.61
CA LYS A 269 13.89 -1.17 -7.87
C LYS A 269 12.94 -0.01 -8.20
N VAL A 270 12.74 0.28 -9.48
CA VAL A 270 11.83 1.33 -9.94
C VAL A 270 10.42 1.05 -9.43
N ARG A 271 9.93 -0.19 -9.57
CA ARG A 271 8.62 -0.58 -9.05
C ARG A 271 8.50 -0.38 -7.55
N LEU A 272 9.51 -0.79 -6.75
CA LEU A 272 9.43 -0.69 -5.29
C LEU A 272 9.40 0.77 -4.81
N VAL A 273 10.12 1.66 -5.50
CA VAL A 273 10.13 3.11 -5.19
C VAL A 273 8.84 3.79 -5.62
N PHE A 274 8.35 3.48 -6.83
CA PHE A 274 7.23 4.22 -7.43
C PHE A 274 5.85 3.55 -7.27
N ALA A 275 5.76 2.30 -6.77
CA ALA A 275 4.50 1.59 -6.60
C ALA A 275 3.50 2.31 -5.70
N PRO A 276 3.86 2.83 -4.50
CA PRO A 276 2.92 3.52 -3.63
C PRO A 276 2.35 4.78 -4.30
N LEU A 277 3.20 5.57 -4.96
CA LEU A 277 2.81 6.79 -5.66
C LEU A 277 1.86 6.49 -6.83
N MET A 278 2.21 5.50 -7.66
CA MET A 278 1.37 5.14 -8.81
C MET A 278 0.06 4.47 -8.39
N LEU A 279 -0.02 3.82 -7.24
CA LEU A 279 -1.29 3.30 -6.73
C LEU A 279 -2.27 4.44 -6.42
N ILE A 280 -1.79 5.51 -5.78
CA ILE A 280 -2.59 6.72 -5.53
C ILE A 280 -2.99 7.37 -6.86
N LEU A 281 -2.02 7.53 -7.77
CA LEU A 281 -2.28 8.12 -9.08
C LEU A 281 -3.24 7.28 -9.91
N GLN A 282 -3.16 5.95 -9.85
CA GLN A 282 -4.06 5.00 -10.51
C GLN A 282 -5.48 5.12 -9.95
N GLY A 283 -5.63 5.21 -8.63
CA GLY A 283 -6.93 5.45 -7.99
C GLY A 283 -7.55 6.77 -8.43
N ALA A 284 -6.79 7.87 -8.34
CA ALA A 284 -7.23 9.19 -8.79
C ALA A 284 -7.60 9.17 -10.28
N ALA A 285 -6.72 8.68 -11.14
CA ALA A 285 -6.94 8.60 -12.58
C ALA A 285 -8.17 7.75 -12.93
N THR A 286 -8.41 6.66 -12.20
CA THR A 286 -9.62 5.84 -12.37
C THR A 286 -10.86 6.66 -12.06
N VAL A 287 -10.92 7.31 -10.89
CA VAL A 287 -12.07 8.13 -10.47
C VAL A 287 -12.35 9.25 -11.47
N PHE A 288 -11.32 10.00 -11.90
CA PHE A 288 -11.49 11.09 -12.87
C PHE A 288 -11.86 10.60 -14.27
N SER A 289 -11.52 9.37 -14.63
CA SER A 289 -11.73 8.84 -15.98
C SER A 289 -12.98 7.99 -16.15
N VAL A 290 -13.68 7.62 -15.07
CA VAL A 290 -14.92 6.82 -15.16
C VAL A 290 -15.96 7.52 -16.04
N LEU A 291 -16.23 8.82 -15.81
CA LEU A 291 -17.24 9.56 -16.58
C LEU A 291 -16.83 9.77 -18.05
N PRO A 292 -15.58 10.19 -18.39
CA PRO A 292 -15.11 10.20 -19.77
C PRO A 292 -15.20 8.83 -20.45
N MET A 293 -14.84 7.74 -19.76
CA MET A 293 -14.94 6.40 -20.33
C MET A 293 -16.38 5.96 -20.53
N GLU A 294 -17.31 6.34 -19.67
CA GLU A 294 -18.73 6.05 -19.85
C GLU A 294 -19.28 6.70 -21.12
N LYS A 295 -18.91 7.95 -21.38
CA LYS A 295 -19.22 8.63 -22.65
C LYS A 295 -18.57 7.93 -23.84
N PHE A 296 -17.32 7.50 -23.72
CA PHE A 296 -16.59 6.80 -24.78
C PHE A 296 -17.18 5.42 -25.09
N VAL A 297 -17.54 4.64 -24.08
CA VAL A 297 -18.23 3.35 -24.24
C VAL A 297 -19.57 3.56 -24.93
N THR A 298 -20.36 4.55 -24.51
CA THR A 298 -21.63 4.90 -25.16
C THR A 298 -21.43 5.31 -26.62
N PHE A 299 -20.36 6.06 -26.91
CA PHE A 299 -19.98 6.40 -28.27
C PHE A 299 -19.63 5.14 -29.09
N MET A 300 -18.87 4.21 -28.52
CA MET A 300 -18.53 2.96 -29.19
C MET A 300 -19.76 2.10 -29.46
N GLU A 301 -20.67 1.98 -28.50
CA GLU A 301 -21.95 1.30 -28.69
C GLU A 301 -22.70 1.88 -29.88
N ARG A 302 -22.92 3.20 -29.88
CA ARG A 302 -23.69 3.89 -30.93
C ARG A 302 -23.05 3.81 -32.30
N LYS A 303 -21.72 3.88 -32.39
CA LYS A 303 -21.00 3.98 -33.65
C LYS A 303 -20.68 2.62 -34.27
N TRP A 304 -20.35 1.60 -33.46
CA TRP A 304 -19.81 0.33 -33.96
C TRP A 304 -20.80 -0.82 -33.89
N ILE A 305 -21.85 -0.73 -33.07
CA ILE A 305 -22.83 -1.81 -32.92
C ILE A 305 -24.12 -1.45 -33.67
N PRO A 306 -24.59 -2.29 -34.61
CA PRO A 306 -25.84 -2.05 -35.32
C PRO A 306 -27.05 -1.89 -34.38
N LYS A 307 -27.92 -0.92 -34.66
CA LYS A 307 -29.12 -0.61 -33.85
C LYS A 307 -30.03 -1.84 -33.65
N GLY A 308 -30.11 -2.74 -34.63
CA GLY A 308 -30.91 -3.96 -34.53
C GLY A 308 -30.41 -4.96 -33.47
N ILE A 309 -29.12 -4.96 -33.14
CA ILE A 309 -28.55 -5.79 -32.07
C ILE A 309 -28.77 -5.10 -30.72
N GLN A 310 -28.61 -3.77 -30.67
CA GLN A 310 -28.81 -2.97 -29.46
C GLN A 310 -30.21 -3.11 -28.88
N SER A 311 -31.25 -3.07 -29.72
CA SER A 311 -32.63 -3.20 -29.25
C SER A 311 -32.96 -4.59 -28.74
N ARG A 312 -32.31 -5.63 -29.30
CA ARG A 312 -32.60 -7.02 -28.98
C ARG A 312 -31.83 -7.53 -27.76
N PHE A 313 -30.60 -7.05 -27.55
CA PHE A 313 -29.71 -7.51 -26.48
C PHE A 313 -28.88 -6.38 -25.85
N PRO A 314 -29.48 -5.43 -25.11
CA PRO A 314 -28.80 -4.23 -24.61
C PRO A 314 -27.63 -4.54 -23.66
N VAL A 315 -27.72 -5.61 -22.86
CA VAL A 315 -26.64 -6.01 -21.95
C VAL A 315 -25.42 -6.56 -22.71
N TRP A 316 -25.68 -7.31 -23.79
CA TRP A 316 -24.61 -7.89 -24.61
C TRP A 316 -23.84 -6.82 -25.38
N THR A 317 -24.54 -5.82 -25.91
CA THR A 317 -23.88 -4.72 -26.63
C THR A 317 -22.92 -3.95 -25.73
N HIS A 318 -23.29 -3.78 -24.45
CA HIS A 318 -22.41 -3.17 -23.46
C HIS A 318 -21.17 -4.04 -23.18
N GLY A 319 -21.37 -5.34 -23.00
CA GLY A 319 -20.26 -6.29 -22.83
C GLY A 319 -19.28 -6.27 -24.00
N ILE A 320 -19.79 -6.25 -25.24
CA ILE A 320 -18.96 -6.16 -26.45
C ILE A 320 -18.18 -4.85 -26.48
N ALA A 321 -18.82 -3.71 -26.16
CA ALA A 321 -18.14 -2.41 -26.13
C ALA A 321 -17.02 -2.38 -25.08
N LEU A 322 -17.21 -2.98 -23.91
CA LEU A 322 -16.16 -3.10 -22.89
C LEU A 322 -14.98 -3.99 -23.34
N VAL A 323 -15.26 -5.10 -24.01
CA VAL A 323 -14.20 -5.97 -24.58
C VAL A 323 -13.41 -5.22 -25.66
N LEU A 324 -14.08 -4.47 -26.53
CA LEU A 324 -13.41 -3.62 -27.52
C LEU A 324 -12.55 -2.54 -26.86
N LEU A 325 -13.06 -1.90 -25.79
CA LEU A 325 -12.31 -0.89 -25.03
C LEU A 325 -11.03 -1.49 -24.45
N PHE A 326 -11.16 -2.67 -23.86
CA PHE A 326 -10.02 -3.41 -23.30
C PHE A 326 -8.98 -3.76 -24.39
N ALA A 327 -9.43 -4.27 -25.55
CA ALA A 327 -8.55 -4.59 -26.67
C ALA A 327 -7.80 -3.35 -27.20
N ILE A 328 -8.49 -2.22 -27.36
CA ILE A 328 -7.88 -0.93 -27.74
C ILE A 328 -6.84 -0.52 -26.69
N GLY A 329 -7.18 -0.67 -25.40
CA GLY A 329 -6.26 -0.41 -24.30
C GLY A 329 -4.98 -1.23 -24.41
N ILE A 330 -5.06 -2.53 -24.70
CA ILE A 330 -3.90 -3.41 -24.91
C ILE A 330 -3.02 -2.91 -26.07
N VAL A 331 -3.62 -2.50 -27.18
CA VAL A 331 -2.88 -1.97 -28.34
C VAL A 331 -2.14 -0.69 -27.97
N ILE A 332 -2.80 0.25 -27.29
CA ILE A 332 -2.18 1.50 -26.83
C ILE A 332 -1.01 1.21 -25.87
N LEU A 333 -1.21 0.31 -24.90
CA LEU A 333 -0.17 -0.07 -23.95
C LEU A 333 1.04 -0.71 -24.63
N SER A 334 0.80 -1.56 -25.63
CA SER A 334 1.86 -2.20 -26.43
C SER A 334 2.66 -1.16 -27.21
N LEU A 335 2.00 -0.14 -27.77
CA LEU A 335 2.66 0.97 -28.46
C LEU A 335 3.50 1.80 -27.49
N VAL A 336 2.96 2.18 -26.32
CA VAL A 336 3.68 2.96 -25.30
C VAL A 336 4.93 2.23 -24.84
N SER A 337 4.83 0.92 -24.55
CA SER A 337 5.98 0.09 -24.19
C SER A 337 7.01 0.01 -25.31
N SER A 338 6.56 -0.17 -26.56
CA SER A 338 7.46 -0.26 -27.72
C SER A 338 8.23 1.04 -27.95
N ILE A 339 7.54 2.18 -27.86
CA ILE A 339 8.14 3.51 -27.97
C ILE A 339 9.15 3.73 -26.84
N GLY A 340 8.79 3.40 -25.59
CA GLY A 340 9.70 3.57 -24.46
C GLY A 340 10.98 2.72 -24.58
N VAL A 341 10.88 1.49 -25.06
CA VAL A 341 12.04 0.63 -25.34
C VAL A 341 12.90 1.20 -26.47
N ALA A 342 12.27 1.64 -27.57
CA ALA A 342 12.97 2.23 -28.70
C ALA A 342 13.74 3.50 -28.28
N THR A 343 13.06 4.43 -27.62
CA THR A 343 13.66 5.68 -27.11
C THR A 343 14.78 5.40 -26.12
N GLY A 344 14.57 4.49 -25.16
CA GLY A 344 15.61 4.14 -24.19
C GLY A 344 16.85 3.54 -24.85
N THR A 345 16.67 2.71 -25.87
CA THR A 345 17.77 2.10 -26.64
C THR A 345 18.52 3.14 -27.48
N THR A 346 17.80 4.04 -28.15
CA THR A 346 18.40 5.12 -28.93
C THR A 346 19.20 6.08 -28.05
N LEU A 347 18.65 6.49 -26.89
CA LEU A 347 19.36 7.33 -25.94
C LEU A 347 20.63 6.64 -25.41
N ALA A 348 20.56 5.35 -25.10
CA ALA A 348 21.72 4.55 -24.70
C ALA A 348 22.86 4.65 -25.72
N TYR A 349 22.51 4.54 -26.99
CA TYR A 349 23.45 4.56 -28.10
C TYR A 349 24.09 5.95 -28.26
N LEU A 350 23.28 7.01 -28.19
CA LEU A 350 23.75 8.39 -28.29
C LEU A 350 24.69 8.77 -27.15
N PHE A 351 24.35 8.43 -25.90
CA PHE A 351 25.20 8.73 -24.75
C PHE A 351 26.53 7.97 -24.78
N LYS A 352 26.53 6.72 -25.26
CA LYS A 352 27.77 5.93 -25.39
C LYS A 352 28.70 6.42 -26.50
N TRP A 353 28.22 7.21 -27.44
CA TRP A 353 29.06 7.80 -28.49
C TRP A 353 29.75 9.11 -28.07
N GLN A 354 29.30 9.73 -26.98
CA GLN A 354 29.87 10.98 -26.47
C GLN A 354 30.97 10.79 -25.42
N ILE A 355 31.11 9.58 -24.88
CA ILE A 355 32.15 9.16 -23.91
C ILE A 355 33.14 8.29 -24.67
#